data_AF-A0A1F2R0V7-F1
#
_entry.id   AF-A0A1F2R0V7-F1
#
_cell.length_a   1.000
_cell.length_b   1.000
_cell.length_c   1.000
_cell.angle_alpha   90.00
_cell.angle_beta   90.00
_cell.angle_gamma   90.00
#
_symmetry.space_group_name_H-M   'P 1'
#
loop_
_entity.id
_entity.type
_entity.pdbx_description
1 polymer ?
#
loop_
_entity_poly.entity_id
_entity_poly.type
_entity_poly.pdbx_seq_one_letter_code
_entity_poly.pdbx_strand_id
1 'polypeptide(L)'
;MFVAANAAYRALDVNLADRQALVRSLDGIIKSYAEVLKTSAGHEGAAYNYEFLVRQRDQTARARGPVVSPKADLAGTTGTHPSIHGRQGAPPKGIEMSRFRIMVPKRSDERQENLEPGKGDPKGRKG
;
A
#
# COMPACT_ATOMS: atom_id res chain seq x y z
N MET A 1 28.00 -12.26 -11.53
CA MET A 1 28.16 -11.75 -10.16
C MET A 1 27.01 -10.83 -9.73
N PHE A 2 26.72 -9.73 -10.44
CA PHE A 2 25.65 -8.77 -10.04
C PHE A 2 24.26 -9.40 -9.85
N VAL A 3 23.83 -10.30 -10.76
CA VAL A 3 22.54 -10.99 -10.65
C VAL A 3 22.43 -11.84 -9.37
N ALA A 4 23.53 -12.49 -8.97
CA ALA A 4 23.56 -13.28 -7.74
C ALA A 4 23.46 -12.40 -6.49
N ALA A 5 24.12 -11.24 -6.47
CA ALA A 5 23.98 -10.25 -5.40
C ALA A 5 22.55 -9.71 -5.28
N ASN A 6 21.90 -9.43 -6.41
CA ASN A 6 20.48 -9.04 -6.45
C ASN A 6 19.56 -10.16 -5.94
N ALA A 7 19.83 -11.42 -6.31
CA ALA A 7 19.06 -12.56 -5.84
C ALA A 7 19.20 -12.75 -4.33
N ALA A 8 20.42 -12.64 -3.79
CA ALA A 8 20.69 -12.72 -2.35
C ALA A 8 19.97 -11.63 -1.57
N TYR A 9 19.96 -10.38 -2.10
CA TYR A 9 19.21 -9.30 -1.49
C TYR A 9 17.69 -9.55 -1.50
N ARG A 10 17.14 -10.06 -2.60
CA ARG A 10 15.70 -10.38 -2.70
C ARG A 10 15.28 -11.56 -1.81
N ALA A 11 16.20 -12.48 -1.53
CA ALA A 11 15.97 -13.61 -0.62
C ALA A 11 16.08 -13.23 0.86
N LEU A 12 16.47 -11.99 1.17
CA LEU A 12 16.58 -11.52 2.54
C LEU A 12 15.20 -11.43 3.19
N ASP A 13 14.99 -12.20 4.25
CA ASP A 13 13.82 -12.06 5.09
C ASP A 13 14.01 -10.87 6.04
N VAL A 14 13.31 -9.77 5.75
CA VAL A 14 13.34 -8.54 6.55
C VAL A 14 12.54 -8.65 7.85
N ASN A 15 11.73 -9.71 8.01
CA ASN A 15 10.95 -9.97 9.22
C ASN A 15 11.71 -10.82 10.24
N LEU A 16 13.02 -11.04 10.06
CA LEU A 16 13.85 -11.70 11.06
C LEU A 16 13.69 -11.03 12.42
N ALA A 17 13.17 -11.78 13.40
CA ALA A 17 13.05 -11.32 14.78
C ALA A 17 14.42 -10.99 15.40
N ASP A 18 15.49 -11.64 14.91
CA ASP A 18 16.86 -11.35 15.30
C ASP A 18 17.49 -10.29 14.40
N ARG A 19 17.57 -9.08 14.96
CA ARG A 19 18.25 -7.93 14.38
C ARG A 19 19.73 -8.19 14.10
N GLN A 20 20.45 -8.90 14.97
CA GLN A 20 21.88 -9.15 14.77
C GLN A 20 22.09 -10.10 13.58
N ALA A 21 21.21 -11.10 13.43
CA ALA A 21 21.19 -11.94 12.24
C ALA A 21 20.89 -11.12 10.98
N LEU A 22 19.93 -10.18 11.02
CA LEU A 22 19.64 -9.29 9.89
C LEU A 22 20.87 -8.44 9.49
N VAL A 23 21.56 -7.85 10.46
CA VAL A 23 22.78 -7.05 10.21
C VAL A 23 23.89 -7.92 9.58
N ARG A 24 24.11 -9.14 10.07
CA ARG A 24 25.10 -10.07 9.49
C ARG A 24 24.75 -10.47 8.06
N SER A 25 23.48 -10.70 7.77
CA SER A 25 22.99 -10.99 6.42
C SER A 25 23.21 -9.81 5.47
N LEU A 26 22.94 -8.58 5.93
CA LEU A 26 23.23 -7.36 5.18
C LEU A 26 24.73 -7.21 4.93
N ASP A 27 25.60 -7.45 5.92
CA ASP A 27 27.05 -7.39 5.75
C ASP A 27 27.55 -8.38 4.67
N GLY A 28 26.96 -9.58 4.59
CA GLY A 28 27.26 -10.56 3.54
C GLY A 28 26.87 -10.08 2.14
N ILE A 29 25.68 -9.48 2.01
CA ILE A 29 25.21 -8.93 0.73
C ILE A 29 26.05 -7.71 0.32
N ILE A 30 26.40 -6.82 1.24
CA ILE A 30 27.28 -5.66 0.99
C ILE A 30 28.62 -6.12 0.42
N LYS A 31 29.23 -7.17 0.98
CA LYS A 31 30.46 -7.78 0.43
C LYS A 31 30.27 -8.25 -1.00
N SER A 32 29.14 -8.89 -1.32
CA SER A 32 28.87 -9.36 -2.69
C SER A 32 28.79 -8.21 -3.71
N TYR A 33 28.20 -7.06 -3.34
CA TYR A 33 28.20 -5.87 -4.19
C TYR A 33 29.58 -5.21 -4.28
N ALA A 34 30.36 -5.22 -3.20
CA ALA A 34 31.74 -4.73 -3.23
C ALA A 34 32.60 -5.54 -4.21
N GLU A 35 32.45 -6.87 -4.27
CA GLU A 35 33.15 -7.71 -5.26
C GLU A 35 32.74 -7.39 -6.70
N VAL A 36 31.46 -7.08 -6.94
CA VAL A 36 30.99 -6.60 -8.26
C VAL A 36 31.68 -5.28 -8.61
N LEU A 37 31.76 -4.33 -7.67
CA LEU A 37 32.38 -3.03 -7.91
C LEU A 37 33.90 -3.11 -8.10
N LYS A 38 34.58 -4.06 -7.45
CA LYS A 38 36.00 -4.33 -7.70
C LYS A 38 36.25 -4.81 -9.13
N THR A 39 35.33 -5.59 -9.68
CA THR A 39 35.43 -6.14 -11.05
C THR A 39 34.98 -5.12 -12.10
N SER A 40 33.96 -4.31 -11.77
CA SER A 40 33.38 -3.32 -12.66
C SER A 40 33.00 -2.05 -11.88
N ALA A 41 33.96 -1.15 -11.69
CA ALA A 41 33.79 0.07 -10.90
C ALA A 41 32.72 1.04 -11.46
N GLY A 42 32.44 0.98 -12.77
CA GLY A 42 31.42 1.80 -13.42
C GLY A 42 29.99 1.24 -13.38
N HIS A 43 29.75 0.14 -12.66
CA HIS A 43 28.43 -0.48 -12.64
C HIS A 43 27.46 0.28 -11.71
N GLU A 44 26.79 1.30 -12.25
CA GLU A 44 25.91 2.22 -11.52
C GLU A 44 24.89 1.51 -10.61
N GLY A 45 24.22 0.47 -11.10
CA GLY A 45 23.24 -0.29 -10.31
C GLY A 45 23.84 -1.01 -9.09
N ALA A 46 25.12 -1.42 -9.16
CA ALA A 46 25.80 -2.05 -8.04
C ALA A 46 26.26 -1.00 -7.02
N ALA A 47 26.70 0.16 -7.51
CA ALA A 47 27.09 1.30 -6.66
C ALA A 47 25.89 1.84 -5.87
N TYR A 48 24.76 2.04 -6.55
CA TYR A 48 23.51 2.46 -5.91
C TYR A 48 23.07 1.47 -4.83
N ASN A 49 23.02 0.17 -5.15
CA ASN A 49 22.60 -0.86 -4.20
C ASN A 49 23.57 -0.98 -3.01
N TYR A 50 24.88 -0.84 -3.24
CA TYR A 50 25.87 -0.84 -2.17
C TYR A 50 25.62 0.30 -1.16
N GLU A 51 25.48 1.54 -1.66
CA GLU A 51 25.21 2.72 -0.83
C GLU A 51 23.89 2.60 -0.06
N PHE A 52 22.85 2.10 -0.72
CA PHE A 52 21.56 1.86 -0.10
C PHE A 52 21.67 0.86 1.06
N LEU A 53 22.36 -0.26 0.85
CA LEU A 53 22.50 -1.31 1.86
C LEU A 53 23.37 -0.89 3.05
N VAL A 54 24.43 -0.11 2.82
CA VAL A 54 25.24 0.45 3.92
C VAL A 54 24.38 1.32 4.83
N ARG A 55 23.54 2.19 4.25
CA ARG A 55 22.61 3.03 5.02
C ARG A 55 21.55 2.20 5.75
N GLN A 56 20.98 1.19 5.09
CA GLN A 56 20.00 0.30 5.71
C GLN A 56 20.62 -0.50 6.86
N ARG A 57 21.85 -0.99 6.70
CA ARG A 57 22.63 -1.67 7.73
C ARG A 57 22.89 -0.75 8.93
N ASP A 58 23.25 0.50 8.70
CA ASP A 58 23.47 1.46 9.78
C ASP A 58 22.19 1.86 10.50
N GLN A 59 21.09 2.05 9.77
CA GLN A 59 19.77 2.29 10.36
C GLN A 59 19.32 1.12 11.21
N THR A 60 19.43 -0.11 10.68
CA THR A 60 19.09 -1.33 11.42
C THR A 60 20.02 -1.52 12.61
N ALA A 61 21.32 -1.18 12.53
CA ALA A 61 22.27 -1.26 13.64
C ALA A 61 22.15 -0.11 14.68
N ARG A 62 21.51 1.02 14.34
CA ARG A 62 21.27 2.14 15.27
C ARG A 62 19.88 2.19 15.87
N ALA A 63 18.87 1.56 15.25
CA ALA A 63 17.51 1.52 15.76
C ALA A 63 17.47 1.11 17.24
N ARG A 64 16.89 1.95 18.10
CA ARG A 64 16.67 1.64 19.53
C ARG A 64 15.17 1.47 19.73
N GLY A 65 14.75 0.25 20.01
CA GLY A 65 13.34 -0.10 20.22
C GLY A 65 13.03 -1.50 19.69
N PRO A 66 11.95 -2.15 20.17
CA PRO A 66 11.49 -3.40 19.59
C PRO A 66 11.17 -3.20 18.12
N VAL A 67 11.67 -4.10 17.27
CA VAL A 67 11.28 -4.14 15.86
C VAL A 67 9.81 -4.51 15.83
N VAL A 68 8.93 -3.52 15.66
CA VAL A 68 7.53 -3.80 15.38
C VAL A 68 7.52 -4.37 13.98
N SER A 69 7.41 -5.69 13.86
CA SER A 69 7.22 -6.35 12.58
C SER A 69 6.04 -5.66 11.89
N PRO A 70 6.21 -5.11 10.67
CA PRO A 70 5.06 -4.66 9.91
C PRO A 70 4.17 -5.90 9.77
N LYS A 71 2.96 -5.84 10.33
CA LYS A 71 1.97 -6.91 10.13
C LYS A 71 1.88 -7.15 8.63
N ALA A 72 2.14 -8.39 8.23
CA ALA A 72 2.11 -8.83 6.86
C ALA A 72 0.65 -8.78 6.34
N ASP A 73 0.18 -7.60 6.00
CA ASP A 73 -0.91 -7.41 5.05
C ASP A 73 -0.31 -7.32 3.64
N LEU A 74 0.52 -8.30 3.28
CA LEU A 74 1.09 -8.49 1.94
C LEU A 74 0.26 -9.56 1.21
N ALA A 75 -1.02 -9.25 1.01
CA ALA A 75 -1.86 -9.91 0.02
C ALA A 75 -2.44 -8.82 -0.89
N GLY A 76 -1.85 -8.65 -2.07
CA GLY A 76 -2.39 -7.79 -3.13
C GLY A 76 -1.73 -6.42 -3.21
N THR A 77 -0.82 -6.28 -4.17
CA THR A 77 -0.32 -5.00 -4.66
C THR A 77 -1.44 -4.20 -5.33
N THR A 78 -2.24 -3.49 -4.54
CA THR A 78 -2.84 -2.17 -4.83
C THR A 78 -3.58 -1.69 -3.57
N GLY A 79 -3.17 -0.54 -3.03
CA GLY A 79 -4.09 0.31 -2.27
C GLY A 79 -4.44 -0.04 -0.81
N THR A 80 -3.76 -0.96 -0.14
CA THR A 80 -4.07 -1.30 1.27
C THR A 80 -3.07 -0.73 2.27
N HIS A 81 -2.63 0.51 2.06
CA HIS A 81 -2.32 1.33 3.23
C HIS A 81 -3.66 1.78 3.81
N PRO A 82 -3.87 1.80 5.15
CA PRO A 82 -4.99 2.55 5.71
C PRO A 82 -4.78 4.01 5.35
N SER A 83 -5.25 4.40 4.16
CA SER A 83 -5.39 5.79 3.79
C SER A 83 -6.28 6.43 4.85
N ILE A 84 -6.08 7.71 5.13
CA ILE A 84 -6.93 8.48 6.06
C ILE A 84 -8.42 8.31 5.70
N HIS A 85 -8.71 7.96 4.44
CA HIS A 85 -10.04 7.73 3.88
C HIS A 85 -10.56 6.27 3.96
N GLY A 86 -9.84 5.33 4.58
CA GLY A 86 -10.25 3.92 4.69
C GLY A 86 -9.89 3.07 3.47
N ARG A 87 -10.53 1.91 3.33
CA ARG A 87 -10.26 0.94 2.25
C ARG A 87 -10.82 1.44 0.92
N GLN A 88 -10.06 1.27 -0.17
CA GLN A 88 -10.50 1.62 -1.52
C GLN A 88 -11.78 0.83 -1.87
N GLY A 89 -12.85 1.53 -2.26
CA GLY A 89 -14.14 0.93 -2.60
C GLY A 89 -15.03 0.56 -1.40
N ALA A 90 -14.59 0.78 -0.16
CA ALA A 90 -15.46 0.62 1.00
C ALA A 90 -16.45 1.79 1.10
N PRO A 91 -17.69 1.55 1.56
CA PRO A 91 -18.64 2.61 1.86
C PRO A 91 -18.02 3.60 2.86
N PRO A 92 -18.22 4.92 2.68
CA PRO A 92 -17.78 5.91 3.67
C PRO A 92 -18.37 5.56 5.04
N LYS A 93 -17.52 5.52 6.07
CA LYS A 93 -17.99 5.24 7.44
C LYS A 93 -18.92 6.37 7.87
N GLY A 94 -20.17 6.02 8.18
CA GLY A 94 -21.19 6.96 8.68
C GLY A 94 -22.30 7.34 7.68
N ILE A 95 -22.33 6.76 6.47
CA ILE A 95 -23.44 6.97 5.53
C ILE A 95 -24.29 5.70 5.44
N GLU A 96 -25.52 5.76 5.92
CA GLU A 96 -26.51 4.72 5.65
C GLU A 96 -26.80 4.65 4.14
N MET A 97 -26.44 3.54 3.50
CA MET A 97 -26.68 3.27 2.08
C MET A 97 -28.18 3.26 1.70
N SER A 98 -29.10 3.38 2.66
CA SER A 98 -30.55 3.38 2.42
C SER A 98 -31.06 4.68 1.79
N ARG A 99 -30.24 5.74 1.72
CA ARG A 99 -30.68 7.06 1.23
C ARG A 99 -30.27 7.39 -0.21
N PHE A 100 -29.67 6.45 -0.95
CA PHE A 100 -29.46 6.63 -2.38
C PHE A 100 -30.77 6.38 -3.12
N ARG A 101 -31.61 7.42 -3.22
CA ARG A 101 -32.77 7.42 -4.12
C ARG A 101 -32.25 7.53 -5.54
N ILE A 102 -32.14 6.41 -6.23
CA ILE A 102 -31.93 6.39 -7.68
C ILE A 102 -33.21 6.93 -8.30
N MET A 103 -33.19 8.20 -8.72
CA MET A 103 -34.31 8.79 -9.45
C MET A 103 -34.34 8.16 -10.84
N VAL A 104 -35.16 7.13 -11.02
CA VAL A 104 -35.47 6.59 -12.35
C VAL A 104 -36.47 7.54 -13.00
N PRO A 105 -36.10 8.23 -14.11
CA PRO A 105 -37.06 9.03 -14.84
C PRO A 105 -38.17 8.11 -15.37
N LYS A 106 -39.43 8.39 -15.01
CA LYS A 106 -40.57 7.61 -15.50
C LYS A 106 -40.63 7.60 -17.02
N ARG A 107 -40.95 6.45 -17.61
CA ARG A 107 -41.24 6.34 -19.05
C ARG A 107 -42.53 7.10 -19.38
N SER A 108 -42.71 7.48 -20.64
CA SER A 108 -43.79 8.37 -21.11
C SER A 108 -45.20 7.79 -20.88
N ASP A 109 -45.31 6.48 -20.97
CA ASP A 109 -46.48 5.62 -20.79
C ASP A 109 -46.95 5.57 -19.32
N GLU A 110 -46.04 5.55 -18.34
CA GLU A 110 -46.34 5.59 -16.90
C GLU A 110 -46.71 7.00 -16.37
N ARG A 111 -46.54 8.04 -17.20
CA ARG A 111 -46.97 9.40 -16.87
C ARG A 111 -48.47 9.63 -17.12
N GLN A 112 -49.09 8.81 -17.94
CA GLN A 112 -50.50 8.97 -18.31
C GLN A 112 -51.46 8.39 -17.25
N GLU A 113 -51.03 7.43 -16.43
CA GLU A 113 -51.90 6.74 -15.46
C GLU A 113 -52.17 7.55 -14.18
N ASN A 114 -51.32 8.54 -13.85
CA ASN A 114 -51.47 9.39 -12.66
C ASN A 114 -52.23 10.71 -12.93
N LEU A 115 -53.07 10.77 -13.96
CA LEU A 115 -53.98 11.89 -14.18
C LEU A 115 -55.20 11.79 -13.25
N GLU A 116 -54.98 11.91 -11.92
CA GLU A 116 -55.98 12.48 -11.03
C GLU A 116 -55.54 13.94 -10.75
N PRO A 117 -56.11 14.94 -11.46
CA PRO A 117 -55.70 16.32 -11.30
C PRO A 117 -56.05 16.80 -9.89
N GLY A 118 -55.05 17.22 -9.11
CA GLY A 118 -55.29 17.99 -7.87
C GLY A 118 -54.67 17.46 -6.58
N LYS A 119 -54.02 16.28 -6.58
CA LYS A 119 -53.29 15.79 -5.39
C LYS A 119 -51.78 15.88 -5.61
N GLY A 120 -51.22 17.06 -5.33
CA GLY A 120 -49.78 17.20 -5.08
C GLY A 120 -49.44 16.77 -3.65
N ASP A 121 -48.28 16.14 -3.44
CA ASP A 121 -47.79 15.79 -2.11
C ASP A 121 -47.59 17.05 -1.24
N PRO A 122 -47.95 17.02 0.06
CA PRO A 122 -47.82 18.18 0.92
C PRO A 122 -46.34 18.54 1.15
N LYS A 123 -45.99 19.79 0.86
CA LYS A 123 -44.65 20.36 1.01
C LYS A 123 -44.30 20.51 2.51
N GLY A 124 -43.41 19.66 3.03
CA GLY A 124 -42.86 19.84 4.38
C GLY A 124 -42.00 21.10 4.50
N ARG A 125 -42.34 22.02 5.41
CA ARG A 125 -41.45 23.13 5.80
C ARG A 125 -40.35 22.58 6.73
N LYS A 126 -39.09 22.84 6.39
CA LYS A 126 -37.97 22.64 7.31
C LYS A 126 -37.85 23.87 8.21
N GLY A 127 -37.90 23.64 9.53
CA GLY A 127 -37.46 24.55 10.58
C GLY A 127 -36.33 23.87 11.35
#